data_AF-T1ANS2-F1
#
_entry.id   AF-T1ANS2-F1
#
_cell.length_a   1.000
_cell.length_b   1.000
_cell.length_c   1.000
_cell.angle_alpha   90.00
_cell.angle_beta   90.00
_cell.angle_gamma   90.00
#
_symmetry.space_group_name_H-M   'P 1'
#
loop_
_entity.id
_entity.type
_entity.pdbx_description
1 polymer ?
#
loop_
_entity_poly.entity_id
_entity_poly.type
_entity_poly.pdbx_seq_one_letter_code
_entity_poly.pdbx_strand_id
1 'polypeptide(L)' 'LKPGVPWNNNGAENAIRQGVLIRKVSGGRRTWSGARVLERLLTIYRTCRKRGESFRTTLLNALTGTGPPLSSVRPET' A
#
# COMPACT_ATOMS: atom_id res chain seq x y z
N LEU A 1 -9.25 14.81 -22.34
CA LEU A 1 -8.30 14.61 -21.21
C LEU A 1 -8.82 15.40 -20.01
N LYS A 2 -8.98 14.79 -18.83
CA LYS A 2 -9.45 15.50 -17.64
C LYS A 2 -8.31 16.42 -17.13
N PRO A 3 -8.56 17.71 -16.86
CA PRO A 3 -7.54 18.60 -16.31
C PRO A 3 -6.90 18.00 -15.05
N GLY A 4 -5.57 18.03 -14.97
CA GLY A 4 -4.82 17.51 -13.82
C GLY A 4 -4.53 15.99 -13.84
N VAL A 5 -5.00 15.24 -14.83
CA VAL A 5 -4.66 13.81 -14.98
C VAL A 5 -3.53 13.66 -16.01
N PRO A 6 -2.38 13.05 -15.65
CA PRO A 6 -1.32 12.77 -16.61
C PRO A 6 -1.80 11.90 -17.77
N TRP A 7 -1.22 12.09 -18.96
CA TRP A 7 -1.50 11.25 -20.13
C TRP A 7 -0.92 9.83 -20.02
N ASN A 8 0.00 9.62 -19.07
CA ASN A 8 0.73 8.37 -18.86
C ASN A 8 0.26 7.62 -17.60
N ASN A 9 0.59 6.33 -17.55
CA ASN A 9 0.23 5.43 -16.46
C ASN A 9 1.33 5.30 -15.38
N ASN A 10 2.37 6.14 -15.42
CA ASN A 10 3.55 5.99 -14.57
C ASN A 10 3.20 5.92 -13.08
N GLY A 11 2.17 6.66 -12.65
CA GLY A 11 1.68 6.64 -11.27
C GLY A 11 1.13 5.28 -10.84
N ALA A 12 0.30 4.64 -11.67
CA ALA A 12 -0.26 3.34 -11.33
C ALA A 12 0.78 2.22 -11.49
N GLU A 13 1.61 2.27 -12.52
CA GLU A 13 2.71 1.31 -12.71
C GLU A 13 3.67 1.35 -11.53
N ASN A 14 4.08 2.54 -11.10
CA ASN A 14 4.93 2.69 -9.92
C ASN A 14 4.25 2.17 -8.65
N ALA A 15 2.93 2.24 -8.53
CA ALA A 15 2.19 1.71 -7.38
C ALA A 15 2.27 0.18 -7.30
N ILE A 16 2.17 -0.54 -8.43
CA ILE A 16 2.23 -2.01 -8.46
C ILE A 16 3.65 -2.58 -8.54
N ARG A 17 4.63 -1.80 -9.00
CA ARG A 17 6.01 -2.24 -9.27
C ARG A 17 6.71 -2.92 -8.08
N GLN A 18 6.47 -2.46 -6.85
CA GLN A 18 7.09 -3.06 -5.66
C GLN A 18 6.68 -4.53 -5.47
N GLY A 19 5.42 -4.89 -5.75
CA GLY A 19 5.00 -6.29 -5.71
C GLY A 19 5.72 -7.16 -6.74
N VAL A 20 6.01 -6.62 -7.93
CA VAL A 20 6.79 -7.31 -8.98
C VAL A 20 8.24 -7.51 -8.53
N LEU A 21 8.88 -6.47 -7.98
CA LEU A 21 10.25 -6.55 -7.49
C LEU A 21 10.40 -7.58 -6.38
N ILE A 22 9.49 -7.58 -5.40
CA ILE A 22 9.50 -8.56 -4.31
C ILE A 22 9.36 -9.97 -4.86
N ARG A 23 8.44 -10.22 -5.81
CA ARG A 23 8.31 -11.53 -6.46
C ARG A 23 9.58 -11.95 -7.20
N LYS A 24 10.22 -11.01 -7.92
CA LYS A 24 11.45 -11.27 -8.67
C LYS A 24 12.60 -11.67 -7.75
N VAL A 25 12.75 -11.00 -6.60
CA VAL A 25 13.85 -11.26 -5.66
C VAL A 25 13.56 -12.49 -4.78
N SER A 26 12.33 -12.66 -4.31
CA SER A 26 11.98 -13.68 -3.31
C SER A 26 11.31 -14.95 -3.86
N GLY A 27 11.05 -15.02 -5.18
CA GLY A 27 10.24 -16.07 -5.79
C GLY A 27 8.75 -16.01 -5.43
N GLY A 28 8.27 -14.89 -4.87
CA GLY A 28 6.87 -14.72 -4.48
C GLY A 28 6.48 -15.43 -3.17
N ARG A 29 5.17 -15.65 -2.96
CA ARG A 29 4.60 -16.29 -1.77
C ARG A 29 4.04 -17.67 -2.11
N ARG A 30 4.35 -18.64 -1.25
CA ARG A 30 3.96 -20.06 -1.41
C ARG A 30 2.52 -20.34 -0.97
N THR A 31 1.91 -19.41 -0.24
CA THR A 31 0.53 -19.53 0.26
C THR A 31 -0.28 -18.29 -0.06
N TRP A 32 -1.59 -18.48 -0.25
CA TRP A 32 -2.54 -17.39 -0.45
C TRP A 32 -2.63 -16.46 0.77
N SER A 33 -2.55 -17.02 1.98
CA SER A 33 -2.50 -16.24 3.22
C SER A 33 -1.30 -15.30 3.25
N GLY A 34 -0.10 -15.80 2.92
CA GLY A 34 1.11 -14.99 2.83
C GLY A 34 1.05 -13.93 1.74
N ALA A 35 0.45 -14.25 0.59
CA ALA A 35 0.21 -13.27 -0.47
C ALA A 35 -0.71 -12.14 0.00
N ARG A 36 -1.79 -12.48 0.70
CA ARG A 36 -2.75 -11.50 1.24
C ARG A 36 -2.14 -10.59 2.31
N VAL A 37 -1.26 -11.12 3.16
CA VAL A 37 -0.50 -10.32 4.14
C VAL A 37 0.39 -9.31 3.41
N LEU A 38 1.17 -9.75 2.43
CA LEU A 38 2.04 -8.87 1.65
C LEU A 38 1.24 -7.78 0.92
N GLU A 39 0.10 -8.13 0.31
CA GLU A 39 -0.78 -7.18 -0.37
C GLU A 39 -1.25 -6.06 0.58
N ARG A 40 -1.68 -6.42 1.80
CA ARG A 40 -2.10 -5.44 2.81
C ARG A 40 -0.94 -4.54 3.25
N LEU A 41 0.23 -5.11 3.52
CA LEU A 41 1.42 -4.33 3.90
C LEU A 41 1.84 -3.35 2.80
N LEU A 42 1.85 -3.79 1.53
CA LEU A 42 2.14 -2.91 0.40
C LEU A 42 1.10 -1.81 0.26
N THR A 43 -0.18 -2.11 0.46
CA THR A 43 -1.26 -1.12 0.43
C THR A 43 -1.04 -0.04 1.48
N ILE A 44 -0.78 -0.42 2.74
CA ILE A 44 -0.49 0.52 3.82
C ILE A 44 0.76 1.35 3.50
N TYR A 45 1.84 0.71 3.08
CA TYR A 45 3.09 1.38 2.69
C TYR A 45 2.86 2.45 1.62
N ARG A 46 2.07 2.14 0.59
CA ARG A 46 1.76 3.10 -0.49
C ARG A 46 0.91 4.26 -0.01
N THR A 47 -0.07 4.00 0.85
CA THR A 47 -0.90 5.05 1.44
C THR A 47 -0.07 5.98 2.30
N CYS A 48 0.77 5.46 3.20
CA CYS A 48 1.68 6.27 4.03
C CYS A 48 2.61 7.11 3.15
N ARG A 49 3.21 6.53 2.12
CA ARG A 49 4.10 7.26 1.21
C ARG A 49 3.40 8.36 0.43
N LYS A 50 2.13 8.17 0.02
CA LYS A 50 1.33 9.21 -0.63
C LYS A 50 0.96 10.35 0.32
N ARG A 51 0.77 10.05 1.61
CA ARG A 51 0.43 11.02 2.66
C ARG A 51 1.65 11.71 3.30
N GLY A 52 2.87 11.24 3.01
CA GLY A 52 4.08 11.71 3.69
C GLY A 52 4.23 11.18 5.12
N GLU A 53 3.55 10.07 5.45
CA GLU A 53 3.56 9.46 6.79
C GLU A 53 4.61 8.35 6.92
N SER A 54 5.08 8.11 8.14
CA SER A 54 5.98 7.01 8.48
C SER A 54 5.25 5.67 8.49
N PHE A 55 5.55 4.81 7.51
CA PHE A 55 5.02 3.44 7.45
C PHE A 55 5.28 2.64 8.74
N ARG A 56 6.49 2.76 9.31
CA ARG A 56 6.87 2.04 10.53
C ARG A 56 6.00 2.45 11.71
N THR A 57 5.80 3.76 11.89
CA THR A 57 4.99 4.31 12.98
C THR A 57 3.54 3.87 12.82
N THR A 58 2.98 3.96 11.61
CA THR A 58 1.61 3.51 11.33
C THR A 58 1.43 2.02 11.60
N LEU A 59 2.38 1.18 11.18
CA LEU A 59 2.33 -0.26 11.40
C LEU A 59 2.44 -0.62 12.89
N LEU A 60 3.38 -0.01 13.61
CA LEU A 60 3.53 -0.24 15.06
C LEU A 60 2.28 0.15 15.82
N ASN A 61 1.75 1.35 15.57
CA ASN A 61 0.53 1.84 16.19
C ASN A 61 -0.67 0.90 15.95
N ALA A 62 -0.79 0.33 14.75
CA ALA A 62 -1.83 -0.63 14.43
C ALA A 62 -1.67 -1.96 15.18
N LEU A 63 -0.44 -2.43 15.37
CA LEU A 63 -0.14 -3.67 16.10
C LEU A 63 -0.26 -3.53 17.61
N THR A 64 0.06 -2.35 18.16
CA THR A 64 0.00 -2.05 19.60
C THR A 64 -1.35 -1.48 20.04
N GLY A 65 -2.29 -1.27 19.12
CA GLY A 65 -3.61 -0.72 19.42
C GLY A 65 -3.61 0.77 19.79
N THR A 66 -2.49 1.47 19.63
CA THR A 66 -2.32 2.90 19.92
C THR A 66 -2.57 3.80 18.71
N GLY A 67 -2.83 3.22 17.54
CA GLY A 67 -3.23 3.97 16.35
C GLY A 67 -4.66 4.48 16.43
N PRO A 68 -5.01 5.54 15.67
CA PRO A 68 -6.41 5.88 15.47
C PRO A 68 -7.15 4.62 14.98
N PRO A 69 -8.40 4.36 15.44
CA PRO A 69 -9.18 3.23 14.96
C PRO A 69 -9.13 3.29 13.42
N LEU A 70 -8.76 2.17 12.78
CA LEU A 70 -8.63 2.08 11.32
C LEU A 70 -9.80 2.83 10.71
N SER A 71 -9.55 4.04 10.23
CA SER A 71 -10.61 4.92 9.78
C SER A 71 -11.20 4.23 8.56
N SER A 72 -12.35 3.57 8.78
CA SER A 72 -13.13 2.93 7.74
C SER A 72 -13.86 3.98 6.89
N VAL A 73 -13.44 5.25 6.95
CA VAL A 73 -13.95 6.32 6.10
C VAL A 73 -13.52 6.01 4.67
N ARG A 74 -14.32 5.17 4.02
CA ARG A 74 -14.63 5.33 2.61
C ARG A 74 -15.18 6.75 2.49
N PRO A 75 -14.55 7.66 1.73
CA PRO A 75 -15.26 8.85 1.34
C PRO A 75 -16.49 8.38 0.55
N GLU A 76 -17.66 8.63 1.12
CA GLU A 76 -18.96 8.55 0.44
C GLU A 76 -18.92 9.60 -0.69
N THR A 77 -18.65 9.18 -1.92
CA THR A 77 -18.91 9.95 -3.15
C THR A 77 -19.20 8.99 -4.29
#